data_AF-A0A369RUZ0-F1
#
_entry.id   AF-A0A369RUZ0-F1
#
_cell.length_a   1.000
_cell.length_b   1.000
_cell.length_c   1.000
_cell.angle_alpha   90.00
_cell.angle_beta   90.00
_cell.angle_gamma   90.00
#
_symmetry.space_group_name_H-M   'P 1'
#
loop_
_entity.id
_entity.type
_entity.pdbx_description
1 polymer ?
#
loop_
_entity_poly.entity_id
_entity_poly.type
_entity_poly.pdbx_seq_one_letter_code
_entity_poly.pdbx_strand_id
1 'polypeptide(L)'
;MAVNKRRLCNTQWIVVLPLIAFISTIWILHSGNKNCAEGLRSEDERIETLQSTIQAIKRQKEVLLSSLASKERELRNLKSEILSQKLAIDDPQYTLAHKKFSKSMTTIYVITPTYARATQKADLIRLSQTLQHITDVHWIVVEDANATSKLVTNVLKRSKLLYTQLSIRTPAFLLRQKKEPKWKKPRGVAQRNRALLWLRENIQLKKSNGVVYFADDDNTYDKDLFNKFRNTKRVSVWPVGLVGGLRFEGPRCNNGKITGWRVVFDPNRPFPFDMAGFAINLELILENYQAHFSSSVAPGYLESSLLSSLVQDKTQLETITPNCREILVWHTTTARAHLNREPYVKAAKTLEDDKVEV
;
A
#
# COMPACT_ATOMS: atom_id res chain seq x y z
N MET A 1 -73.94 21.94 -46.88
CA MET A 1 -74.95 22.38 -47.88
C MET A 1 -74.81 23.89 -48.11
N ALA A 2 -75.37 24.43 -49.20
CA ALA A 2 -75.67 25.86 -49.44
C ALA A 2 -74.54 26.94 -49.57
N VAL A 3 -73.80 26.91 -50.68
CA VAL A 3 -73.85 27.90 -51.81
C VAL A 3 -73.79 29.45 -51.59
N ASN A 4 -72.89 30.11 -52.36
CA ASN A 4 -72.82 31.56 -52.79
C ASN A 4 -72.34 32.64 -51.78
N LYS A 5 -71.83 33.84 -52.18
CA LYS A 5 -71.72 34.56 -53.49
C LYS A 5 -70.43 35.45 -53.58
N ARG A 6 -70.21 36.21 -54.69
CA ARG A 6 -68.97 37.01 -55.02
C ARG A 6 -69.15 38.55 -54.96
N ARG A 7 -68.02 39.31 -55.11
CA ARG A 7 -67.80 40.73 -55.58
C ARG A 7 -67.48 41.80 -54.51
N LEU A 8 -66.72 42.89 -54.73
CA LEU A 8 -65.60 43.30 -55.65
C LEU A 8 -65.10 44.73 -55.25
N CYS A 9 -63.85 45.12 -55.57
CA CYS A 9 -63.28 46.52 -55.52
C CYS A 9 -63.20 47.19 -54.12
N ASN A 10 -62.42 48.26 -53.84
CA ASN A 10 -61.15 48.87 -54.34
C ASN A 10 -60.64 49.81 -53.17
N THR A 11 -59.56 50.62 -53.13
CA THR A 11 -58.55 51.19 -54.07
C THR A 11 -57.24 51.46 -53.29
N GLN A 12 -56.14 51.87 -53.95
CA GLN A 12 -54.86 52.26 -53.34
C GLN A 12 -54.86 53.67 -52.70
N TRP A 13 -54.10 53.84 -51.61
CA TRP A 13 -52.97 54.80 -51.41
C TRP A 13 -52.25 54.40 -50.09
N ILE A 14 -51.19 55.11 -49.67
CA ILE A 14 -50.37 54.82 -48.46
C ILE A 14 -49.52 53.53 -48.56
N VAL A 15 -48.47 53.53 -49.39
CA VAL A 15 -47.49 52.42 -49.48
C VAL A 15 -46.07 52.81 -48.99
N VAL A 16 -45.74 54.11 -48.95
CA VAL A 16 -44.35 54.57 -48.77
C VAL A 16 -43.87 54.60 -47.30
N LEU A 17 -44.75 54.95 -46.35
CA LEU A 17 -44.39 55.06 -44.93
C LEU A 17 -44.08 53.71 -44.24
N PRO A 18 -44.85 52.62 -44.45
CA PRO A 18 -44.57 51.34 -43.79
C PRO A 18 -43.22 50.72 -44.20
N LEU A 19 -42.82 50.86 -45.46
CA LEU A 19 -41.66 50.17 -46.02
C LEU A 19 -40.34 50.62 -45.37
N ILE A 20 -40.18 51.92 -45.14
CA ILE A 20 -38.95 52.49 -44.55
C ILE A 20 -38.83 52.08 -43.08
N ALA A 21 -39.94 52.06 -42.33
CA ALA A 21 -39.95 51.57 -40.95
C ALA A 21 -39.63 50.06 -40.88
N PHE A 22 -40.14 49.27 -41.83
CA PHE A 22 -39.88 47.83 -41.91
C PHE A 22 -38.43 47.51 -42.29
N ILE A 23 -37.85 48.23 -43.26
CA ILE A 23 -36.43 48.10 -43.63
C ILE A 23 -35.51 48.55 -42.49
N SER A 24 -35.84 49.65 -41.81
CA SER A 24 -35.07 50.13 -40.65
C SER A 24 -35.08 49.12 -39.49
N THR A 25 -36.26 48.60 -39.13
CA THR A 25 -36.37 47.56 -38.08
C THR A 25 -35.68 46.24 -38.46
N ILE A 26 -35.77 45.80 -39.72
CA ILE A 26 -34.98 44.66 -40.21
C ILE A 26 -33.48 44.93 -40.12
N TRP A 27 -33.01 46.12 -40.51
CA TRP A 27 -31.58 46.47 -40.45
C TRP A 27 -31.05 46.57 -39.02
N ILE A 28 -31.84 47.12 -38.09
CA ILE A 28 -31.54 47.16 -36.65
C ILE A 28 -31.51 45.74 -36.07
N LEU A 29 -32.49 44.89 -36.39
CA LEU A 29 -32.50 43.49 -35.94
C LEU A 29 -31.32 42.69 -36.51
N HIS A 30 -31.00 42.86 -37.79
CA HIS A 30 -29.90 42.15 -38.44
C HIS A 30 -28.53 42.62 -37.94
N SER A 31 -28.35 43.93 -37.71
CA SER A 31 -27.13 44.50 -37.12
C SER A 31 -26.97 44.12 -35.65
N GLY A 32 -28.06 44.17 -34.87
CA GLY A 32 -28.06 43.69 -33.48
C GLY A 32 -27.71 42.21 -33.37
N ASN A 33 -28.28 41.36 -34.24
CA ASN A 33 -27.97 39.93 -34.27
C ASN A 33 -26.52 39.64 -34.68
N LYS A 34 -25.95 40.42 -35.62
CA LYS A 34 -24.51 40.37 -35.94
C LYS A 34 -23.64 40.75 -34.75
N ASN A 35 -23.92 41.88 -34.11
CA ASN A 35 -23.15 42.36 -32.96
C ASN A 35 -23.22 41.37 -31.78
N CYS A 36 -24.37 40.72 -31.56
CA CYS A 36 -24.50 39.63 -30.60
C CYS A 36 -23.68 38.38 -30.99
N ALA A 37 -23.67 37.98 -32.27
CA ALA A 37 -22.89 36.84 -32.74
C ALA A 37 -21.37 37.08 -32.66
N GLU A 38 -20.91 38.30 -32.96
CA GLU A 38 -19.51 38.71 -32.80
C GLU A 38 -19.11 38.81 -31.31
N GLY A 39 -20.02 39.30 -30.46
CA GLY A 39 -19.86 39.29 -29.00
C GLY A 39 -19.72 37.88 -28.42
N LEU A 40 -20.64 36.97 -28.75
CA LEU A 40 -20.60 35.57 -28.31
C LEU A 40 -19.32 34.86 -28.76
N ARG A 41 -18.91 35.06 -30.03
CA ARG A 41 -17.65 34.52 -30.54
C ARG A 41 -16.43 35.05 -29.78
N SER A 42 -16.44 36.33 -29.42
CA SER A 42 -15.39 36.94 -28.59
C SER A 42 -15.36 36.34 -27.17
N GLU A 43 -16.51 35.97 -26.61
CA GLU A 43 -16.56 35.26 -25.33
C GLU A 43 -16.09 33.80 -25.44
N ASP A 44 -16.45 33.07 -26.50
CA ASP A 44 -15.95 31.71 -26.77
C ASP A 44 -14.41 31.67 -26.93
N GLU A 45 -13.83 32.57 -27.72
CA GLU A 45 -12.37 32.69 -27.89
C GLU A 45 -11.66 33.02 -26.56
N ARG A 46 -12.30 33.81 -25.67
CA ARG A 46 -11.81 34.08 -24.31
C ARG A 46 -11.95 32.88 -23.38
N ILE A 47 -13.03 32.09 -23.52
CA ILE A 47 -13.23 30.85 -22.77
C ILE A 47 -12.16 29.81 -23.14
N GLU A 48 -11.87 29.61 -24.42
CA GLU A 48 -10.80 28.71 -24.88
C GLU A 48 -9.40 29.15 -24.38
N THR A 49 -9.14 30.45 -24.42
CA THR A 49 -7.90 31.05 -23.85
C THR A 49 -7.80 30.82 -22.34
N LEU A 50 -8.90 30.92 -21.60
CA LEU A 50 -8.95 30.62 -20.17
C LEU A 50 -8.77 29.13 -19.88
N GLN A 51 -9.40 28.24 -20.66
CA GLN A 51 -9.29 26.78 -20.48
C GLN A 51 -7.86 26.28 -20.71
N SER A 52 -7.20 26.74 -21.79
CA SER A 52 -5.80 26.42 -22.08
C SER A 52 -4.85 26.96 -21.00
N THR A 53 -5.08 28.18 -20.51
CA THR A 53 -4.34 28.76 -19.37
C THR A 53 -4.50 27.92 -18.09
N ILE A 54 -5.72 27.50 -17.75
CA ILE A 54 -6.01 26.61 -16.61
C ILE A 54 -5.30 25.26 -16.78
N GLN A 55 -5.22 24.72 -17.99
CA GLN A 55 -4.53 23.46 -18.27
C GLN A 55 -3.00 23.60 -18.13
N ALA A 56 -2.43 24.74 -18.54
CA ALA A 56 -1.01 25.05 -18.33
C ALA A 56 -0.67 25.18 -16.83
N ILE A 57 -1.50 25.88 -16.04
CA ILE A 57 -1.34 26.01 -14.59
C ILE A 57 -1.44 24.64 -13.89
N LYS A 58 -2.37 23.76 -14.32
CA LYS A 58 -2.46 22.37 -13.82
C LYS A 58 -1.16 21.59 -14.06
N ARG A 59 -0.59 21.66 -15.27
CA ARG A 59 0.70 21.01 -15.60
C ARG A 59 1.86 21.55 -14.74
N GLN A 60 1.96 22.88 -14.57
CA GLN A 60 2.97 23.48 -13.70
C GLN A 60 2.83 23.02 -12.23
N LYS A 61 1.59 22.90 -11.72
CA LYS A 61 1.32 22.39 -10.37
C LYS A 61 1.82 20.95 -10.19
N GLU A 62 1.62 20.07 -11.18
CA GLU A 62 2.10 18.68 -11.10
C GLU A 62 3.63 18.58 -11.14
N VAL A 63 4.31 19.42 -11.95
CA VAL A 63 5.78 19.55 -11.94
C VAL A 63 6.29 20.05 -10.59
N LEU A 64 5.64 21.06 -10.00
CA LEU A 64 6.00 21.55 -8.66
C LEU A 64 5.78 20.50 -7.56
N LEU A 65 4.68 19.73 -7.61
CA LEU A 65 4.39 18.66 -6.64
C LEU A 65 5.39 17.50 -6.73
N SER A 66 5.79 17.09 -7.94
CA SER A 66 6.82 16.06 -8.12
C SER A 66 8.21 16.53 -7.65
N SER A 67 8.56 17.80 -7.89
CA SER A 67 9.78 18.43 -7.37
C SER A 67 9.78 18.49 -5.84
N LEU A 68 8.65 18.90 -5.22
CA LEU A 68 8.47 18.91 -3.77
C LEU A 68 8.64 17.50 -3.17
N ALA A 69 7.97 16.49 -3.72
CA ALA A 69 8.08 15.10 -3.27
C ALA A 69 9.51 14.55 -3.37
N SER A 70 10.26 14.96 -4.40
CA SER A 70 11.69 14.65 -4.56
C SER A 70 12.54 15.31 -3.48
N LYS A 71 12.33 16.60 -3.21
CA LYS A 71 13.07 17.34 -2.16
C LYS A 71 12.73 16.86 -0.75
N GLU A 72 11.48 16.47 -0.48
CA GLU A 72 11.13 15.79 0.77
C GLU A 72 11.82 14.44 0.93
N ARG A 73 11.94 13.65 -0.15
CA ARG A 73 12.64 12.36 -0.15
C ARG A 73 14.13 12.53 0.14
N GLU A 74 14.77 13.53 -0.48
CA GLU A 74 16.15 13.91 -0.20
C GLU A 74 16.34 14.33 1.28
N LEU A 75 15.43 15.14 1.82
CA LEU A 75 15.42 15.53 3.23
C LEU A 75 15.17 14.35 4.20
N ARG A 76 14.32 13.39 3.83
CA ARG A 76 14.08 12.15 4.60
C ARG A 76 15.33 11.28 4.62
N ASN A 77 15.99 11.10 3.49
CA ASN A 77 17.24 10.35 3.38
C ASN A 77 18.34 10.99 4.25
N LEU A 78 18.56 12.30 4.12
CA LEU A 78 19.56 13.03 4.89
C LEU A 78 19.29 12.97 6.41
N LYS A 79 18.01 13.06 6.83
CA LYS A 79 17.61 12.86 8.24
C LYS A 79 17.90 11.43 8.73
N SER A 80 17.70 10.42 7.90
CA SER A 80 18.01 9.03 8.25
C SER A 80 19.53 8.78 8.34
N GLU A 81 20.32 9.44 7.50
CA GLU A 81 21.77 9.36 7.49
C GLU A 81 22.41 10.10 8.67
N ILE A 82 21.91 11.29 9.02
CA ILE A 82 22.28 11.99 10.26
C ILE A 82 21.89 11.15 11.49
N LEU A 83 20.75 10.45 11.45
CA LEU A 83 20.33 9.56 12.55
C LEU A 83 21.24 8.34 12.68
N SER A 84 21.63 7.68 11.58
CA SER A 84 22.55 6.54 11.64
C SER A 84 23.96 6.96 12.02
N GLN A 85 24.46 8.10 11.54
CA GLN A 85 25.73 8.68 11.99
C GLN A 85 25.71 8.98 13.49
N LYS A 86 24.61 9.54 14.02
CA LYS A 86 24.47 9.79 15.46
C LYS A 86 24.44 8.49 16.27
N LEU A 87 23.69 7.48 15.83
CA LEU A 87 23.67 6.16 16.48
C LEU A 87 25.02 5.44 16.43
N ALA A 88 25.83 5.67 15.39
CA ALA A 88 27.20 5.16 15.26
C ALA A 88 28.21 5.85 16.19
N ILE A 89 27.94 7.10 16.58
CA ILE A 89 28.70 7.84 17.61
C ILE A 89 28.27 7.38 19.01
N ASP A 90 26.95 7.19 19.23
CA ASP A 90 26.38 6.81 20.53
C ASP A 90 26.64 5.33 20.90
N ASP A 91 26.84 4.42 19.94
CA ASP A 91 27.18 2.99 20.18
C ASP A 91 28.18 2.43 19.15
N PRO A 92 29.45 2.15 19.53
CA PRO A 92 30.43 1.53 18.65
C PRO A 92 30.03 0.17 18.06
N GLN A 93 29.10 -0.57 18.67
CA GLN A 93 28.57 -1.83 18.12
C GLN A 93 27.59 -1.59 16.97
N TYR A 94 26.87 -0.46 16.96
CA TYR A 94 26.03 -0.06 15.82
C TYR A 94 26.89 0.09 14.56
N THR A 95 28.08 0.69 14.71
CA THR A 95 29.08 0.83 13.64
C THR A 95 29.57 -0.54 13.13
N LEU A 96 29.74 -1.54 13.99
CA LEU A 96 30.06 -2.92 13.60
C LEU A 96 28.91 -3.62 12.85
N ALA A 97 27.66 -3.39 13.25
CA ALA A 97 26.49 -3.90 12.52
C ALA A 97 26.38 -3.26 11.13
N HIS A 98 26.48 -1.93 11.04
CA HIS A 98 26.43 -1.19 9.77
C HIS A 98 27.62 -1.48 8.85
N LYS A 99 28.82 -1.72 9.40
CA LYS A 99 30.03 -2.08 8.62
C LYS A 99 30.01 -3.53 8.13
N LYS A 100 29.07 -4.35 8.59
CA LYS A 100 28.81 -5.71 8.07
C LYS A 100 27.95 -5.71 6.80
N PHE A 101 27.35 -4.57 6.45
CA PHE A 101 26.54 -4.39 5.24
C PHE A 101 27.45 -4.38 4.01
N SER A 102 27.70 -5.56 3.43
CA SER A 102 28.49 -5.65 2.20
C SER A 102 27.71 -5.03 1.04
N LYS A 103 28.36 -4.14 0.28
CA LYS A 103 27.80 -3.51 -0.92
C LYS A 103 27.43 -4.51 -2.04
N SER A 104 27.74 -5.79 -1.87
CA SER A 104 27.40 -6.90 -2.79
C SER A 104 26.23 -7.79 -2.34
N MET A 105 25.67 -7.61 -1.14
CA MET A 105 24.66 -8.54 -0.58
C MET A 105 23.22 -8.06 -0.77
N THR A 106 22.32 -9.00 -1.12
CA THR A 106 20.88 -8.72 -1.23
C THR A 106 20.28 -8.38 0.14
N THR A 107 19.67 -7.20 0.25
CA THR A 107 18.99 -6.76 1.47
C THR A 107 17.63 -7.43 1.63
N ILE A 108 17.30 -7.91 2.83
CA ILE A 108 15.99 -8.47 3.14
C ILE A 108 15.15 -7.41 3.87
N TYR A 109 14.10 -6.93 3.21
CA TYR A 109 13.11 -6.00 3.77
C TYR A 109 11.98 -6.78 4.43
N VAL A 110 12.06 -6.94 5.75
CA VAL A 110 11.08 -7.67 6.54
C VAL A 110 9.96 -6.70 6.95
N ILE A 111 8.77 -6.86 6.38
CA ILE A 111 7.59 -6.05 6.68
C ILE A 111 6.76 -6.74 7.76
N THR A 112 6.68 -6.12 8.93
CA THR A 112 5.95 -6.64 10.09
C THR A 112 4.80 -5.71 10.49
N PRO A 113 3.53 -6.05 10.17
CA PRO A 113 2.40 -5.37 10.77
C PRO A 113 2.27 -5.76 12.26
N THR A 114 2.09 -4.78 13.14
CA THR A 114 1.95 -5.00 14.59
C THR A 114 0.80 -4.17 15.17
N TYR A 115 0.32 -4.53 16.35
CA TYR A 115 -0.76 -3.82 17.04
C TYR A 115 -0.70 -4.01 18.56
N ALA A 116 -1.17 -2.99 19.30
CA ALA A 116 -1.20 -2.96 20.76
C ALA A 116 -2.05 -4.10 21.35
N ARG A 117 -1.41 -4.92 22.18
CA ARG A 117 -2.00 -6.05 22.93
C ARG A 117 -1.02 -6.49 24.04
N ALA A 118 -1.51 -7.22 25.03
CA ALA A 118 -0.70 -7.72 26.15
C ALA A 118 0.51 -8.62 25.77
N THR A 119 0.57 -9.14 24.54
CA THR A 119 1.71 -9.95 24.05
C THR A 119 2.60 -9.21 23.06
N GLN A 120 2.30 -7.96 22.69
CA GLN A 120 2.98 -7.25 21.58
C GLN A 120 4.49 -7.18 21.80
N LYS A 121 4.91 -6.79 23.01
CA LYS A 121 6.33 -6.63 23.35
C LYS A 121 7.07 -7.96 23.30
N ALA A 122 6.49 -9.03 23.85
CA ALA A 122 7.06 -10.38 23.81
C ALA A 122 7.19 -10.91 22.37
N ASP A 123 6.14 -10.73 21.56
CA ASP A 123 6.08 -11.16 20.16
C ASP A 123 7.10 -10.40 19.29
N LEU A 124 7.22 -9.08 19.44
CA LEU A 124 8.25 -8.28 18.77
C LEU A 124 9.67 -8.59 19.28
N ILE A 125 9.86 -8.88 20.57
CA ILE A 125 11.17 -9.24 21.13
C ILE A 125 11.69 -10.53 20.49
N ARG A 126 10.89 -11.62 20.49
CA ARG A 126 11.34 -12.90 19.92
C ARG A 126 11.61 -12.80 18.42
N LEU A 127 10.78 -12.07 17.67
CA LEU A 127 11.04 -11.81 16.25
C LEU A 127 12.35 -11.00 16.06
N SER A 128 12.56 -9.94 16.85
CA SER A 128 13.80 -9.14 16.78
C SER A 128 15.06 -9.95 17.10
N GLN A 129 14.96 -10.96 17.98
CA GLN A 129 16.06 -11.87 18.33
C GLN A 129 16.35 -12.84 17.18
N THR A 130 15.32 -13.43 16.55
CA THR A 130 15.52 -14.22 15.32
C THR A 130 16.19 -13.38 14.22
N LEU A 131 15.73 -12.14 14.01
CA LEU A 131 16.27 -11.26 12.96
C LEU A 131 17.73 -10.83 13.21
N GLN A 132 18.18 -10.72 14.46
CA GLN A 132 19.58 -10.40 14.81
C GLN A 132 20.60 -11.45 14.33
N HIS A 133 20.17 -12.67 14.00
CA HIS A 133 21.05 -13.71 13.46
C HIS A 133 21.26 -13.64 11.94
N ILE A 134 20.66 -12.66 11.26
CA ILE A 134 20.58 -12.58 9.80
C ILE A 134 21.34 -11.33 9.31
N THR A 135 22.19 -11.47 8.29
CA THR A 135 22.88 -10.31 7.70
C THR A 135 21.97 -9.51 6.78
N ASP A 136 22.25 -8.22 6.63
CA ASP A 136 21.64 -7.35 5.63
C ASP A 136 20.09 -7.32 5.69
N VAL A 137 19.55 -7.27 6.92
CA VAL A 137 18.10 -7.13 7.18
C VAL A 137 17.74 -5.68 7.45
N HIS A 138 16.65 -5.22 6.83
CA HIS A 138 15.96 -3.98 7.16
C HIS A 138 14.57 -4.32 7.69
N TRP A 139 14.32 -4.09 8.97
CA TRP A 139 13.04 -4.41 9.61
C TRP A 139 12.06 -3.23 9.57
N ILE A 140 10.99 -3.35 8.79
CA ILE A 140 9.95 -2.32 8.64
C ILE A 140 8.75 -2.72 9.51
N VAL A 141 8.69 -2.17 10.72
CA VAL A 141 7.58 -2.41 11.66
C VAL A 141 6.52 -1.34 11.47
N VAL A 142 5.27 -1.77 11.26
CA VAL A 142 4.14 -0.88 10.98
C VAL A 142 3.02 -1.09 11.99
N GLU A 143 2.81 -0.09 12.84
CA GLU A 143 1.83 -0.12 13.93
C GLU A 143 0.41 0.19 13.44
N ASP A 144 -0.58 -0.63 13.83
CA ASP A 144 -2.01 -0.33 13.68
C ASP A 144 -2.48 0.72 14.70
N ALA A 145 -1.97 1.94 14.53
CA ALA A 145 -2.18 3.10 15.40
C ALA A 145 -2.14 4.40 14.59
N ASN A 146 -2.65 5.49 15.19
CA ASN A 146 -2.62 6.82 14.57
C ASN A 146 -1.20 7.44 14.57
N ALA A 147 -0.35 7.02 15.50
CA ALA A 147 1.04 7.44 15.68
C ALA A 147 1.86 6.25 16.19
N THR A 148 3.19 6.37 16.14
CA THR A 148 4.12 5.35 16.64
C THR A 148 4.18 5.31 18.17
N SER A 149 4.37 4.12 18.76
CA SER A 149 4.42 3.96 20.22
C SER A 149 5.84 3.91 20.77
N LYS A 150 6.01 4.43 22.00
CA LYS A 150 7.29 4.38 22.73
C LYS A 150 7.77 2.94 22.95
N LEU A 151 6.85 2.01 23.23
CA LEU A 151 7.13 0.58 23.38
C LEU A 151 7.80 -0.01 22.14
N VAL A 152 7.22 0.20 20.96
CA VAL A 152 7.79 -0.29 19.70
C VAL A 152 9.12 0.43 19.39
N THR A 153 9.23 1.74 19.65
CA THR A 153 10.50 2.47 19.52
C THR A 153 11.60 1.90 20.43
N ASN A 154 11.26 1.51 21.67
CA ASN A 154 12.19 0.92 22.63
C ASN A 154 12.68 -0.46 22.15
N VAL A 155 11.77 -1.33 21.69
CA VAL A 155 12.13 -2.66 21.16
C VAL A 155 13.01 -2.53 19.90
N LEU A 156 12.66 -1.64 18.98
CA LEU A 156 13.44 -1.39 17.77
C LEU A 156 14.85 -0.91 18.08
N LYS A 157 15.01 0.12 18.95
CA LYS A 157 16.33 0.57 19.40
C LYS A 157 17.15 -0.53 20.06
N ARG A 158 16.52 -1.32 20.96
CA ARG A 158 17.19 -2.42 21.65
C ARG A 158 17.64 -3.55 20.72
N SER A 159 16.96 -3.76 19.59
CA SER A 159 17.28 -4.84 18.64
C SER A 159 18.61 -4.66 17.90
N LYS A 160 19.14 -3.44 17.83
CA LYS A 160 20.32 -3.04 17.01
C LYS A 160 20.21 -3.38 15.51
N LEU A 161 19.03 -3.73 15.01
CA LEU A 161 18.76 -3.94 13.59
C LEU A 161 18.70 -2.59 12.84
N LEU A 162 18.97 -2.61 11.54
CA LEU A 162 18.53 -1.52 10.67
C LEU A 162 16.99 -1.60 10.58
N TYR A 163 16.30 -0.49 10.90
CA TYR A 163 14.84 -0.50 11.00
C TYR A 163 14.16 0.73 10.41
N THR A 164 12.86 0.62 10.19
CA THR A 164 11.97 1.77 9.98
C THR A 164 10.67 1.53 10.74
N GLN A 165 10.31 2.49 11.60
CA GLN A 165 9.06 2.48 12.36
C GLN A 165 8.03 3.34 11.62
N LEU A 166 6.87 2.75 11.29
CA LEU A 166 5.75 3.43 10.64
C LEU A 166 4.49 3.20 11.48
N SER A 167 3.48 4.05 11.29
CA SER A 167 2.14 3.85 11.87
C SER A 167 1.08 4.16 10.82
N ILE A 168 0.04 3.31 10.75
CA ILE A 168 -1.18 3.60 10.02
C ILE A 168 -2.34 2.85 10.67
N ARG A 169 -3.42 3.57 10.98
CA ARG A 169 -4.61 2.98 11.59
C ARG A 169 -5.44 2.24 10.54
N THR A 170 -5.81 1.00 10.83
CA THR A 170 -6.76 0.21 10.04
C THR A 170 -8.10 0.97 9.93
N PRO A 171 -8.58 1.27 8.70
CA PRO A 171 -9.84 1.97 8.49
C PRO A 171 -11.05 1.31 9.17
N ALA A 172 -11.99 2.11 9.63
CA ALA A 172 -13.13 1.66 10.45
C ALA A 172 -13.94 0.51 9.81
N PHE A 173 -14.13 0.53 8.49
CA PHE A 173 -14.87 -0.50 7.76
C PHE A 173 -14.15 -1.88 7.69
N LEU A 174 -12.87 -1.94 8.06
CA LEU A 174 -12.09 -3.18 8.17
C LEU A 174 -11.96 -3.68 9.62
N LEU A 175 -12.42 -2.91 10.62
CA LEU A 175 -12.38 -3.34 12.01
C LEU A 175 -13.44 -4.44 12.26
N ARG A 176 -12.97 -5.64 12.62
CA ARG A 176 -13.83 -6.78 12.99
C ARG A 176 -14.67 -6.43 14.23
N GLN A 177 -15.99 -6.48 14.10
CA GLN A 177 -16.93 -6.25 15.20
C GLN A 177 -16.88 -7.40 16.22
N LYS A 178 -17.31 -7.15 17.47
CA LYS A 178 -17.17 -8.13 18.58
C LYS A 178 -17.68 -9.54 18.21
N LYS A 179 -18.86 -9.64 17.59
CA LYS A 179 -19.56 -10.90 17.22
C LYS A 179 -19.08 -11.55 15.91
N GLU A 180 -18.24 -10.90 15.10
CA GLU A 180 -17.81 -11.47 13.81
C GLU A 180 -16.69 -12.52 13.98
N PRO A 181 -16.65 -13.61 13.20
CA PRO A 181 -15.58 -14.60 13.29
C PRO A 181 -14.23 -14.01 12.84
N LYS A 182 -13.12 -14.54 13.39
CA LYS A 182 -11.76 -14.00 13.18
C LYS A 182 -11.40 -13.79 11.70
N TRP A 183 -11.83 -14.70 10.83
CA TRP A 183 -11.50 -14.73 9.40
C TRP A 183 -12.31 -13.75 8.53
N LYS A 184 -13.37 -13.10 9.04
CA LYS A 184 -14.29 -12.28 8.21
C LYS A 184 -13.67 -10.96 7.73
N LYS A 185 -12.64 -10.45 8.39
CA LYS A 185 -11.97 -9.19 8.05
C LYS A 185 -10.46 -9.42 8.03
N PRO A 186 -9.76 -9.12 6.91
CA PRO A 186 -8.31 -9.29 6.83
C PRO A 186 -7.59 -8.30 7.76
N ARG A 187 -6.43 -8.71 8.28
CA ARG A 187 -5.61 -7.91 9.21
C ARG A 187 -4.30 -7.49 8.55
N GLY A 188 -3.71 -6.39 9.01
CA GLY A 188 -2.42 -5.91 8.51
C GLY A 188 -2.45 -5.28 7.11
N VAL A 189 -3.60 -5.17 6.45
CA VAL A 189 -3.69 -4.76 5.03
C VAL A 189 -3.17 -3.32 4.82
N ALA A 190 -3.69 -2.36 5.59
CA ALA A 190 -3.23 -0.98 5.53
C ALA A 190 -1.74 -0.85 5.92
N GLN A 191 -1.29 -1.67 6.87
CA GLN A 191 0.06 -1.67 7.41
C GLN A 191 1.08 -2.21 6.40
N ARG A 192 0.81 -3.37 5.78
CA ARG A 192 1.65 -3.91 4.69
C ARG A 192 1.65 -2.98 3.47
N ASN A 193 0.52 -2.37 3.12
CA ASN A 193 0.46 -1.36 2.05
C ASN A 193 1.25 -0.08 2.37
N ARG A 194 1.26 0.39 3.63
CA ARG A 194 2.08 1.55 4.03
C ARG A 194 3.58 1.27 3.94
N ALA A 195 4.01 0.04 4.23
CA ALA A 195 5.38 -0.40 4.00
C ALA A 195 5.73 -0.54 2.51
N LEU A 196 4.85 -1.12 1.67
CA LEU A 196 5.02 -1.15 0.22
C LEU A 196 5.17 0.26 -0.37
N LEU A 197 4.34 1.20 0.08
CA LEU A 197 4.46 2.61 -0.27
C LEU A 197 5.79 3.19 0.22
N TRP A 198 6.23 2.90 1.45
CA TRP A 198 7.52 3.37 1.97
C TRP A 198 8.71 2.86 1.14
N LEU A 199 8.71 1.59 0.72
CA LEU A 199 9.75 1.03 -0.16
C LEU A 199 9.85 1.84 -1.46
N ARG A 200 8.72 2.13 -2.10
CA ARG A 200 8.62 2.92 -3.34
C ARG A 200 9.00 4.39 -3.16
N GLU A 201 8.59 4.99 -2.04
CA GLU A 201 8.90 6.38 -1.65
C GLU A 201 10.39 6.63 -1.40
N ASN A 202 11.15 5.62 -0.93
CA ASN A 202 12.50 5.82 -0.40
C ASN A 202 13.60 5.04 -1.17
N ILE A 203 13.35 3.83 -1.66
CA ILE A 203 14.33 3.02 -2.40
C ILE A 203 14.31 3.33 -3.90
N GLN A 204 15.47 3.35 -4.55
CA GLN A 204 15.62 3.67 -5.97
C GLN A 204 15.65 2.38 -6.82
N LEU A 205 14.74 2.30 -7.79
CA LEU A 205 14.70 1.26 -8.82
C LEU A 205 16.06 1.12 -9.52
N LYS A 206 16.47 -0.11 -9.86
CA LYS A 206 17.75 -0.46 -10.50
C LYS A 206 19.03 -0.06 -9.73
N LYS A 207 18.92 0.38 -8.47
CA LYS A 207 20.06 0.73 -7.59
C LYS A 207 20.15 -0.06 -6.28
N SER A 208 19.19 -0.92 -5.98
CA SER A 208 19.17 -1.68 -4.73
C SER A 208 18.70 -3.11 -4.98
N ASN A 209 19.63 -4.07 -4.84
CA ASN A 209 19.32 -5.49 -4.87
C ASN A 209 18.67 -5.89 -3.53
N GLY A 210 17.41 -6.31 -3.57
CA GLY A 210 16.66 -6.63 -2.36
C GLY A 210 15.53 -7.62 -2.58
N VAL A 211 15.04 -8.16 -1.47
CA VAL A 211 13.87 -9.04 -1.42
C VAL A 211 12.94 -8.58 -0.28
N VAL A 212 11.65 -8.57 -0.53
CA VAL A 212 10.59 -8.17 0.40
C VAL A 212 9.94 -9.42 0.98
N TYR A 213 9.83 -9.49 2.30
CA TYR A 213 9.18 -10.59 3.02
C TYR A 213 8.12 -10.05 3.99
N PHE A 214 6.94 -10.67 4.03
CA PHE A 214 5.87 -10.30 4.95
C PHE A 214 5.89 -11.22 6.16
N ALA A 215 6.25 -10.67 7.32
CA ALA A 215 6.43 -11.41 8.55
C ALA A 215 5.56 -10.84 9.68
N ASP A 216 4.37 -11.42 9.85
CA ASP A 216 3.45 -11.07 10.94
C ASP A 216 4.07 -11.42 12.32
N ASP A 217 3.83 -10.57 13.33
CA ASP A 217 4.60 -10.61 14.57
C ASP A 217 4.33 -11.82 15.50
N ASP A 218 3.28 -12.61 15.26
CA ASP A 218 2.94 -13.79 16.07
C ASP A 218 3.45 -15.14 15.49
N ASN A 219 3.91 -15.16 14.25
CA ASN A 219 4.44 -16.33 13.55
C ASN A 219 5.83 -16.76 14.09
N THR A 220 6.32 -17.92 13.68
CA THR A 220 7.62 -18.47 14.09
C THR A 220 8.47 -18.81 12.86
N TYR A 221 9.71 -18.32 12.83
CA TYR A 221 10.60 -18.39 11.67
C TYR A 221 11.93 -19.06 12.04
N ASP A 222 12.41 -19.98 11.21
CA ASP A 222 13.80 -20.42 11.24
C ASP A 222 14.69 -19.34 10.59
N LYS A 223 15.87 -19.10 11.15
CA LYS A 223 16.86 -18.15 10.59
C LYS A 223 17.35 -18.59 9.19
N ASP A 224 17.38 -19.90 8.91
CA ASP A 224 17.94 -20.45 7.67
C ASP A 224 17.01 -20.23 6.46
N LEU A 225 15.71 -20.00 6.72
CA LEU A 225 14.72 -19.59 5.71
C LEU A 225 15.17 -18.35 4.93
N PHE A 226 15.64 -17.35 5.67
CA PHE A 226 15.99 -16.04 5.13
C PHE A 226 17.16 -16.11 4.14
N ASN A 227 18.14 -16.98 4.40
CA ASN A 227 19.25 -17.20 3.48
C ASN A 227 18.83 -18.00 2.23
N LYS A 228 17.85 -18.91 2.35
CA LYS A 228 17.31 -19.67 1.20
C LYS A 228 16.50 -18.78 0.25
N PHE A 229 15.68 -17.84 0.76
CA PHE A 229 14.94 -16.90 -0.12
C PHE A 229 15.71 -15.64 -0.52
N ARG A 230 16.87 -15.34 0.09
CA ARG A 230 17.67 -14.12 -0.16
C ARG A 230 17.91 -13.81 -1.63
N ASN A 231 18.00 -14.82 -2.49
CA ASN A 231 18.33 -14.70 -3.91
C ASN A 231 17.13 -14.71 -4.87
N THR A 232 15.89 -14.58 -4.35
CA THR A 232 14.62 -14.47 -5.09
C THR A 232 14.76 -13.62 -6.36
N LYS A 233 14.44 -14.19 -7.53
CA LYS A 233 14.48 -13.49 -8.82
C LYS A 233 13.15 -12.84 -9.16
N ARG A 234 12.02 -13.47 -8.81
CA ARG A 234 10.68 -12.86 -8.97
C ARG A 234 9.83 -13.06 -7.73
N VAL A 235 9.33 -14.28 -7.51
CA VAL A 235 8.55 -14.65 -6.33
C VAL A 235 8.95 -16.06 -5.90
N SER A 236 9.65 -16.15 -4.76
CA SER A 236 10.01 -17.42 -4.13
C SER A 236 8.87 -17.92 -3.25
N VAL A 237 8.57 -19.21 -3.29
CA VAL A 237 7.54 -19.87 -2.46
C VAL A 237 8.05 -21.10 -1.72
N TRP A 238 7.42 -21.43 -0.60
CA TRP A 238 7.75 -22.58 0.24
C TRP A 238 6.55 -23.05 1.11
N PRO A 239 6.64 -24.21 1.77
CA PRO A 239 5.58 -24.69 2.64
C PRO A 239 5.59 -24.02 4.03
N VAL A 240 4.40 -23.78 4.58
CA VAL A 240 4.18 -23.14 5.89
C VAL A 240 3.52 -24.13 6.84
N GLY A 241 4.09 -24.30 8.04
CA GLY A 241 3.57 -25.19 9.08
C GLY A 241 2.35 -24.62 9.80
N LEU A 242 1.45 -25.51 10.26
CA LEU A 242 0.30 -25.20 11.11
C LEU A 242 -0.73 -24.20 10.53
N VAL A 243 -0.80 -24.08 9.20
CA VAL A 243 -1.72 -23.19 8.48
C VAL A 243 -2.83 -23.95 7.76
N GLY A 244 -3.91 -23.27 7.36
CA GLY A 244 -5.02 -23.86 6.58
C GLY A 244 -5.84 -24.93 7.31
N GLY A 245 -5.65 -25.10 8.63
CA GLY A 245 -6.19 -26.23 9.40
C GLY A 245 -5.41 -27.53 9.21
N LEU A 246 -4.19 -27.47 8.68
CA LEU A 246 -3.35 -28.61 8.32
C LEU A 246 -2.01 -28.58 9.05
N ARG A 247 -1.31 -29.73 9.07
CA ARG A 247 0.08 -29.81 9.53
C ARG A 247 1.00 -28.85 8.75
N PHE A 248 0.75 -28.70 7.45
CA PHE A 248 1.31 -27.67 6.58
C PHE A 248 0.47 -27.51 5.31
N GLU A 249 0.55 -26.32 4.69
CA GLU A 249 0.18 -26.08 3.29
C GLU A 249 1.42 -25.62 2.50
N GLY A 250 1.39 -25.68 1.16
CA GLY A 250 2.51 -25.22 0.34
C GLY A 250 2.60 -25.83 -1.07
N PRO A 251 3.64 -25.48 -1.83
CA PRO A 251 3.90 -26.06 -3.15
C PRO A 251 4.32 -27.53 -3.05
N ARG A 252 3.93 -28.34 -4.04
CA ARG A 252 4.53 -29.65 -4.35
C ARG A 252 5.59 -29.41 -5.42
N CYS A 253 6.78 -29.98 -5.25
CA CYS A 253 7.91 -29.71 -6.12
C CYS A 253 8.66 -30.99 -6.48
N ASN A 254 9.25 -31.00 -7.68
CA ASN A 254 10.12 -32.07 -8.17
C ASN A 254 11.29 -31.41 -8.91
N ASN A 255 12.54 -31.69 -8.49
CA ASN A 255 13.76 -31.18 -9.10
C ASN A 255 13.74 -29.66 -9.41
N GLY A 256 13.27 -28.85 -8.46
CA GLY A 256 13.20 -27.38 -8.55
C GLY A 256 11.98 -26.83 -9.30
N LYS A 257 11.16 -27.68 -9.94
CA LYS A 257 9.91 -27.27 -10.58
C LYS A 257 8.71 -27.49 -9.66
N ILE A 258 7.84 -26.49 -9.53
CA ILE A 258 6.55 -26.62 -8.85
C ILE A 258 5.61 -27.45 -9.75
N THR A 259 5.03 -28.52 -9.20
CA THR A 259 4.17 -29.48 -9.91
C THR A 259 2.71 -29.46 -9.42
N GLY A 260 2.42 -28.72 -8.35
CA GLY A 260 1.07 -28.58 -7.79
C GLY A 260 1.11 -27.98 -6.40
N TRP A 261 0.02 -28.14 -5.64
CA TRP A 261 -0.15 -27.53 -4.32
C TRP A 261 -0.71 -28.54 -3.32
N ARG A 262 -0.26 -28.45 -2.06
CA ARG A 262 -0.89 -29.06 -0.91
C ARG A 262 -1.66 -27.96 -0.18
N VAL A 263 -2.97 -27.93 -0.42
CA VAL A 263 -3.92 -26.96 0.11
C VAL A 263 -5.28 -27.66 0.24
N VAL A 264 -6.10 -27.27 1.22
CA VAL A 264 -7.51 -27.72 1.33
C VAL A 264 -8.48 -26.54 1.27
N PHE A 265 -8.16 -25.39 1.87
CA PHE A 265 -9.01 -24.21 1.73
C PHE A 265 -8.82 -23.57 0.35
N ASP A 266 -9.84 -23.68 -0.50
CA ASP A 266 -9.92 -23.14 -1.85
C ASP A 266 -8.63 -23.35 -2.68
N PRO A 267 -8.45 -24.54 -3.29
CA PRO A 267 -7.29 -24.85 -4.13
C PRO A 267 -7.26 -24.05 -5.44
N ASN A 268 -8.38 -23.46 -5.83
CA ASN A 268 -8.55 -22.75 -7.10
C ASN A 268 -8.05 -21.30 -7.05
N ARG A 269 -7.75 -20.78 -5.85
CA ARG A 269 -7.09 -19.48 -5.65
C ARG A 269 -5.90 -19.28 -6.62
N PRO A 270 -5.73 -18.07 -7.20
CA PRO A 270 -4.59 -17.75 -8.07
C PRO A 270 -3.24 -18.01 -7.42
N PHE A 271 -3.13 -17.83 -6.10
CA PHE A 271 -1.96 -18.13 -5.28
C PHE A 271 -2.43 -18.81 -3.98
N PRO A 272 -2.50 -20.16 -3.94
CA PRO A 272 -3.19 -20.92 -2.88
C PRO A 272 -2.23 -21.27 -1.74
N PHE A 273 -1.63 -20.25 -1.13
CA PHE A 273 -0.67 -20.36 -0.03
C PHE A 273 -0.79 -19.15 0.91
N ASP A 274 -0.09 -19.21 2.04
CA ASP A 274 -0.16 -18.23 3.13
C ASP A 274 0.80 -17.04 2.94
N MET A 275 0.50 -15.92 3.61
CA MET A 275 1.33 -14.70 3.67
C MET A 275 2.80 -14.97 4.01
N ALA A 276 3.06 -15.88 4.97
CA ALA A 276 4.41 -16.22 5.41
C ALA A 276 5.14 -17.20 4.47
N GLY A 277 4.45 -17.72 3.43
CA GLY A 277 4.93 -18.75 2.51
C GLY A 277 5.63 -18.25 1.25
N PHE A 278 5.85 -16.94 1.12
CA PHE A 278 6.50 -16.36 -0.06
C PHE A 278 7.34 -15.12 0.23
N ALA A 279 8.31 -14.85 -0.65
CA ALA A 279 9.03 -13.58 -0.73
C ALA A 279 9.04 -13.05 -2.17
N ILE A 280 9.14 -11.73 -2.33
CA ILE A 280 9.05 -11.04 -3.63
C ILE A 280 10.33 -10.25 -3.87
N ASN A 281 10.90 -10.34 -5.08
CA ASN A 281 12.03 -9.50 -5.45
C ASN A 281 11.64 -8.00 -5.36
N LEU A 282 12.50 -7.18 -4.75
CA LEU A 282 12.20 -5.76 -4.53
C LEU A 282 12.02 -4.98 -5.83
N GLU A 283 12.79 -5.28 -6.88
CA GLU A 283 12.67 -4.63 -8.17
C GLU A 283 11.26 -4.81 -8.74
N LEU A 284 10.70 -6.02 -8.64
CA LEU A 284 9.33 -6.32 -9.08
C LEU A 284 8.27 -5.51 -8.31
N ILE A 285 8.50 -5.21 -7.03
CA ILE A 285 7.64 -4.33 -6.21
C ILE A 285 7.75 -2.85 -6.62
N LEU A 286 8.94 -2.41 -7.04
CA LEU A 286 9.23 -1.03 -7.44
C LEU A 286 8.76 -0.73 -8.87
N GLU A 287 8.91 -1.67 -9.81
CA GLU A 287 8.38 -1.57 -11.18
C GLU A 287 6.85 -1.50 -11.19
N ASN A 288 6.19 -2.37 -10.42
CA ASN A 288 4.73 -2.43 -10.33
C ASN A 288 4.21 -1.51 -9.23
N TYR A 289 4.38 -0.19 -9.39
CA TYR A 289 4.06 0.82 -8.38
C TYR A 289 2.62 0.74 -7.83
N GLN A 290 1.66 0.29 -8.65
CA GLN A 290 0.24 0.19 -8.28
C GLN A 290 -0.14 -1.12 -7.56
N ALA A 291 0.74 -2.13 -7.55
CA ALA A 291 0.46 -3.42 -6.91
C ALA A 291 0.36 -3.26 -5.37
N HIS A 292 -0.74 -3.72 -4.79
CA HIS A 292 -1.03 -3.58 -3.36
C HIS A 292 -1.95 -4.71 -2.88
N PHE A 293 -2.02 -4.93 -1.57
CA PHE A 293 -3.02 -5.83 -0.99
C PHE A 293 -4.40 -5.16 -1.03
N SER A 294 -5.36 -5.76 -1.74
CA SER A 294 -6.75 -5.30 -1.71
C SER A 294 -7.46 -5.81 -0.47
N SER A 295 -8.17 -4.93 0.23
CA SER A 295 -9.08 -5.31 1.32
C SER A 295 -10.45 -5.78 0.82
N SER A 296 -10.72 -5.64 -0.47
CA SER A 296 -12.03 -5.88 -1.10
C SER A 296 -12.05 -7.23 -1.83
N VAL A 297 -11.56 -8.27 -1.14
CA VAL A 297 -11.48 -9.65 -1.64
C VAL A 297 -12.06 -10.64 -0.63
N ALA A 298 -12.34 -11.87 -1.07
CA ALA A 298 -12.83 -12.93 -0.20
C ALA A 298 -11.77 -13.34 0.87
N PRO A 299 -12.19 -13.90 2.02
CA PRO A 299 -11.27 -14.49 3.00
C PRO A 299 -10.30 -15.49 2.34
N GLY A 300 -9.01 -15.37 2.63
CA GLY A 300 -7.95 -16.22 2.05
C GLY A 300 -7.50 -15.86 0.62
N TYR A 301 -8.00 -14.77 0.03
CA TYR A 301 -7.55 -14.24 -1.28
C TYR A 301 -6.60 -13.03 -1.15
N LEU A 302 -6.14 -12.68 0.05
CA LEU A 302 -5.36 -11.47 0.30
C LEU A 302 -4.00 -11.52 -0.40
N GLU A 303 -3.31 -12.64 -0.27
CA GLU A 303 -2.03 -12.99 -0.89
C GLU A 303 -2.16 -12.93 -2.42
N SER A 304 -3.23 -13.54 -2.93
CA SER A 304 -3.57 -13.53 -4.36
C SER A 304 -3.83 -12.12 -4.90
N SER A 305 -4.38 -11.20 -4.09
CA SER A 305 -4.67 -9.83 -4.54
C SER A 305 -3.42 -9.01 -4.87
N LEU A 306 -2.33 -9.20 -4.11
CA LEU A 306 -1.04 -8.57 -4.42
C LEU A 306 -0.34 -9.30 -5.57
N LEU A 307 -0.24 -10.63 -5.49
CA LEU A 307 0.58 -11.42 -6.42
C LEU A 307 0.05 -11.37 -7.86
N SER A 308 -1.28 -11.31 -8.06
CA SER A 308 -1.89 -11.15 -9.39
C SER A 308 -1.60 -9.79 -10.06
N SER A 309 -1.00 -8.84 -9.34
CA SER A 309 -0.50 -7.55 -9.88
C SER A 309 1.02 -7.53 -10.08
N LEU A 310 1.70 -8.69 -9.98
CA LEU A 310 3.16 -8.81 -10.01
C LEU A 310 3.64 -9.97 -10.90
N VAL A 311 2.90 -11.08 -10.90
CA VAL A 311 3.15 -12.26 -11.72
C VAL A 311 1.85 -12.68 -12.41
N GLN A 312 1.97 -13.12 -13.66
CA GLN A 312 0.82 -13.49 -14.50
C GLN A 312 0.10 -14.73 -13.96
N ASP A 313 0.87 -15.73 -13.52
CA ASP A 313 0.35 -16.99 -13.02
C ASP A 313 1.40 -17.77 -12.20
N LYS A 314 1.03 -18.98 -11.77
CA LYS A 314 1.80 -19.88 -10.89
C LYS A 314 3.11 -20.40 -11.52
N THR A 315 3.32 -20.29 -12.83
CA THR A 315 4.56 -20.71 -13.51
C THR A 315 5.72 -19.74 -13.32
N GLN A 316 5.43 -18.50 -12.94
CA GLN A 316 6.43 -17.45 -12.68
C GLN A 316 6.94 -17.46 -11.22
N LEU A 317 6.59 -18.50 -10.46
CA LEU A 317 7.02 -18.75 -9.08
C LEU A 317 8.23 -19.70 -9.06
N GLU A 318 9.21 -19.41 -8.20
CA GLU A 318 10.38 -20.24 -7.96
C GLU A 318 10.34 -20.88 -6.55
N THR A 319 11.06 -21.97 -6.33
CA THR A 319 11.15 -22.61 -5.00
C THR A 319 12.53 -22.43 -4.37
N ILE A 320 12.54 -22.21 -3.06
CA ILE A 320 13.77 -22.09 -2.26
C ILE A 320 14.42 -23.44 -1.92
N THR A 321 13.74 -24.57 -2.20
CA THR A 321 14.29 -25.93 -2.07
C THR A 321 13.85 -26.82 -3.24
N PRO A 322 14.71 -27.71 -3.79
CA PRO A 322 14.36 -28.49 -4.98
C PRO A 322 13.08 -29.36 -4.85
N ASN A 323 12.74 -29.79 -3.63
CA ASN A 323 11.68 -30.76 -3.37
C ASN A 323 10.54 -30.25 -2.46
N CYS A 324 10.62 -29.04 -1.91
CA CYS A 324 9.59 -28.45 -1.04
C CYS A 324 9.19 -29.35 0.15
N ARG A 325 10.19 -29.98 0.79
CA ARG A 325 10.01 -30.90 1.94
C ARG A 325 10.46 -30.32 3.29
N GLU A 326 11.04 -29.14 3.29
CA GLU A 326 11.47 -28.43 4.49
C GLU A 326 10.35 -27.49 4.95
N ILE A 327 10.03 -27.50 6.25
CA ILE A 327 9.18 -26.50 6.91
C ILE A 327 10.12 -25.60 7.71
N LEU A 328 10.18 -24.31 7.38
CA LEU A 328 11.08 -23.34 8.00
C LEU A 328 10.35 -22.10 8.54
N VAL A 329 9.02 -22.11 8.47
CA VAL A 329 8.12 -21.12 9.07
C VAL A 329 6.83 -21.80 9.48
N TRP A 330 6.26 -21.34 10.59
CA TRP A 330 5.02 -21.83 11.17
C TRP A 330 4.09 -20.66 11.47
N HIS A 331 2.83 -20.78 11.06
CA HIS A 331 1.78 -19.81 11.38
C HIS A 331 1.30 -20.01 12.84
N THR A 332 2.21 -19.86 13.79
CA THR A 332 1.90 -19.82 15.22
C THR A 332 1.06 -18.59 15.54
N THR A 333 0.21 -18.68 16.57
CA THR A 333 -0.50 -17.51 17.11
C THR A 333 -0.40 -17.53 18.63
N THR A 334 0.02 -16.41 19.23
CA THR A 334 0.21 -16.32 20.68
C THR A 334 -1.14 -16.36 21.41
N ALA A 335 -1.22 -17.15 22.48
CA ALA A 335 -2.45 -17.26 23.28
C ALA A 335 -2.84 -15.90 23.90
N ARG A 336 -4.14 -15.67 24.09
CA ARG A 336 -4.62 -14.45 24.77
C ARG A 336 -4.21 -14.51 26.25
N ALA A 337 -3.47 -13.51 26.71
CA ALA A 337 -3.12 -13.36 28.13
C ALA A 337 -4.37 -13.39 29.05
N HIS A 338 -4.30 -14.17 30.12
CA HIS A 338 -5.38 -14.37 31.08
C HIS A 338 -5.33 -13.31 32.21
N LEU A 339 -5.67 -12.07 31.88
CA LEU A 339 -5.58 -10.92 32.79
C LEU A 339 -6.83 -10.72 33.67
N ASN A 340 -7.45 -11.81 34.15
CA ASN A 340 -8.67 -11.72 34.96
C ASN A 340 -8.43 -11.23 36.40
N ARG A 341 -7.18 -11.23 36.87
CA ARG A 341 -6.79 -10.69 38.18
C ARG A 341 -6.35 -9.22 38.16
N GLU A 342 -6.03 -8.69 36.98
CA GLU A 342 -5.56 -7.30 36.77
C GLU A 342 -6.46 -6.22 37.42
N PRO A 343 -7.81 -6.32 37.38
CA PRO A 343 -8.67 -5.28 37.96
C PRO A 343 -8.54 -5.16 39.49
N TYR A 344 -8.20 -6.24 40.19
CA TYR A 344 -8.02 -6.22 41.66
C TYR A 344 -6.72 -5.51 42.05
N VAL A 345 -5.67 -5.61 41.25
CA VAL A 345 -4.40 -4.89 41.47
C VAL A 345 -4.60 -3.40 41.20
N LYS A 346 -5.25 -3.03 40.08
CA LYS A 346 -5.51 -1.62 39.76
C LYS A 346 -6.45 -0.93 40.77
N ALA A 347 -7.28 -1.68 41.49
CA ALA A 347 -8.06 -1.14 42.61
C ALA A 347 -7.20 -0.64 43.79
N ALA A 348 -5.96 -1.14 43.95
CA ALA A 348 -5.01 -0.70 44.98
C ALA A 348 -4.27 0.62 44.64
N LYS A 349 -4.46 1.16 43.42
CA LYS A 349 -3.99 2.51 42.98
C LYS A 349 -2.47 2.78 43.08
N THR A 350 -1.64 1.75 42.95
CA THR A 350 -0.18 1.88 42.86
C THR A 350 0.27 2.47 41.51
N LEU A 351 0.38 3.80 41.44
CA LEU A 351 0.79 4.57 40.24
C LEU A 351 2.21 4.25 39.72
N GLU A 352 3.01 3.49 40.47
CA GLU A 352 4.31 2.99 40.00
C GLU A 352 4.18 1.77 39.07
N ASP A 353 3.17 0.92 39.26
CA ASP A 353 3.03 -0.33 38.50
C ASP A 353 2.66 -0.06 37.03
N ASP A 354 1.85 0.97 36.76
CA ASP A 354 1.52 1.44 35.40
C ASP A 354 2.75 2.02 34.65
N LYS A 355 3.91 2.19 35.32
CA LYS A 355 5.19 2.56 34.67
C LYS A 355 5.98 1.33 34.18
N VAL A 356 5.60 0.12 34.60
CA VAL A 356 6.27 -1.14 34.22
C VAL A 356 5.76 -1.60 32.85
N GLU A 357 6.53 -1.32 31.80
CA GLU A 357 6.18 -1.67 30.41
C GLU A 357 6.30 -3.19 30.17
N VAL A 358 5.16 -3.88 30.05
CA VAL A 358 5.02 -5.34 29.79
C VAL A 358 5.02 -5.67 28.29
#